data_AF-A0A2V9CJI8-F1
#
_entry.id   AF-A0A2V9CJI8-F1
#
_cell.length_a   1.000
_cell.length_b   1.000
_cell.length_c   1.000
_cell.angle_alpha   90.00
_cell.angle_beta   90.00
_cell.angle_gamma   90.00
#
_symmetry.space_group_name_H-M   'P 1'
#
loop_
_entity.id
_entity.type
_entity.pdbx_description
1 polymer ?
#
loop_
_entity_poly.entity_id
_entity_poly.type
_entity_poly.pdbx_seq_one_letter_code
_entity_poly.pdbx_strand_id
1 'polypeptide(L)'
;MNISRFQDRVRVLDDRSRFLLITVTWLGGYVTAEQAQELGIRDSVPRVHVQLKDLESCGFIKRISSYPAVYQVTKSVARLLGADFSARRQHAIQTIRTRILTVNFYREALRWPVEFVFNHERKLSKFGELGCESGLLPQRGGKPYLWQDFVLQRRSGGLAVAMVDHFGWSAHRQLYRFLKRFARCLGILQDKLRLLEFVNLIWPTSIL
;
A
#
# COMPACT_ATOMS: atom_id res chain seq x y z
N MET A 1 -26.76 5.54 -2.92
CA MET A 1 -26.07 6.06 -4.13
C MET A 1 -26.40 5.15 -5.29
N ASN A 2 -27.11 5.66 -6.31
CA ASN A 2 -27.66 4.88 -7.42
C ASN A 2 -26.54 4.31 -8.31
N ILE A 3 -26.72 3.10 -8.87
CA ILE A 3 -25.67 2.38 -9.63
C ILE A 3 -25.25 3.16 -10.89
N SER A 4 -26.21 3.82 -11.56
CA SER A 4 -25.97 4.68 -12.73
C SER A 4 -24.99 5.81 -12.44
N ARG A 5 -25.22 6.58 -11.36
CA ARG A 5 -24.33 7.67 -10.93
C ARG A 5 -22.91 7.21 -10.60
N PHE A 6 -22.70 5.96 -10.18
CA PHE A 6 -21.35 5.45 -9.96
C PHE A 6 -20.64 5.15 -11.28
N GLN A 7 -21.34 4.48 -12.21
CA GLN A 7 -20.80 4.12 -13.53
C GLN A 7 -20.40 5.37 -14.33
N ASP A 8 -21.20 6.43 -14.28
CA ASP A 8 -20.89 7.70 -14.95
C ASP A 8 -19.57 8.31 -14.44
N ARG A 9 -19.36 8.31 -13.12
CA ARG A 9 -18.10 8.79 -12.52
C ARG A 9 -16.89 7.92 -12.86
N VAL A 10 -17.09 6.62 -13.07
CA VAL A 10 -16.01 5.71 -13.49
C VAL A 10 -15.63 5.91 -14.95
N ARG A 11 -16.60 6.26 -15.81
CA ARG A 11 -16.36 6.52 -17.25
C ARG A 11 -15.46 7.72 -17.50
N VAL A 12 -15.50 8.73 -16.62
CA VAL A 12 -14.67 9.94 -16.72
C VAL A 12 -13.28 9.79 -16.09
N LEU A 13 -12.97 8.65 -15.46
CA LEU A 13 -11.64 8.39 -14.91
C LEU A 13 -10.65 8.08 -16.03
N ASP A 14 -9.68 8.97 -16.21
CA ASP A 14 -8.49 8.69 -17.02
C ASP A 14 -7.61 7.59 -16.39
N ASP A 15 -6.73 7.01 -17.22
CA ASP A 15 -5.90 5.87 -16.80
C ASP A 15 -4.90 6.20 -15.70
N ARG A 16 -4.35 7.42 -15.68
CA ARG A 16 -3.42 7.86 -14.61
C ARG A 16 -4.14 7.98 -13.28
N SER A 17 -5.34 8.54 -13.29
CA SER A 17 -6.22 8.62 -12.12
C SER A 17 -6.62 7.23 -11.62
N ARG A 18 -7.00 6.32 -12.53
CA ARG A 18 -7.32 4.94 -12.18
C ARG A 18 -6.11 4.24 -11.56
N PHE A 19 -4.94 4.35 -12.18
CA PHE A 19 -3.68 3.80 -11.67
C PHE A 19 -3.39 4.32 -10.25
N LEU A 20 -3.47 5.63 -10.02
CA LEU A 20 -3.25 6.21 -8.70
C LEU A 20 -4.20 5.60 -7.65
N LEU A 21 -5.51 5.56 -7.92
CA LEU A 21 -6.51 5.07 -6.98
C LEU A 21 -6.29 3.60 -6.61
N ILE A 22 -5.96 2.77 -7.60
CA ILE A 22 -5.66 1.34 -7.39
C ILE A 22 -4.41 1.22 -6.52
N THR A 23 -3.31 1.85 -6.92
CA THR A 23 -2.02 1.79 -6.24
C THR A 23 -2.14 2.29 -4.79
N VAL A 24 -2.71 3.47 -4.57
CA VAL A 24 -2.88 4.05 -3.22
C VAL A 24 -3.76 3.15 -2.34
N THR A 25 -4.78 2.49 -2.89
CA THR A 25 -5.61 1.57 -2.11
C THR A 25 -4.80 0.39 -1.58
N TRP A 26 -3.94 -0.20 -2.40
CA TRP A 26 -3.04 -1.27 -1.99
C TRP A 26 -1.98 -0.84 -0.99
N LEU A 27 -1.54 0.43 -1.07
CA LEU A 27 -0.58 1.04 -0.15
C LEU A 27 -1.21 1.53 1.17
N GLY A 28 -2.51 1.29 1.37
CA GLY A 28 -3.20 1.55 2.62
C GLY A 28 -4.06 2.82 2.65
N GLY A 29 -4.24 3.46 1.49
CA GLY A 29 -5.36 4.36 1.23
C GLY A 29 -5.13 5.84 1.44
N TYR A 30 -3.88 6.26 1.68
CA TYR A 30 -3.53 7.65 1.93
C TYR A 30 -2.45 8.12 0.99
N VAL A 31 -2.54 9.37 0.53
CA VAL A 31 -1.55 9.98 -0.37
C VAL A 31 -1.50 11.50 -0.16
N THR A 32 -0.31 12.09 -0.25
CA THR A 32 -0.15 13.55 -0.32
C THR A 32 -0.27 14.05 -1.77
N ALA A 33 -0.45 15.36 -1.96
CA ALA A 33 -0.42 15.93 -3.31
C ALA A 33 0.93 15.69 -4.02
N GLU A 34 2.04 15.84 -3.30
CA GLU A 34 3.38 15.57 -3.79
C GLU A 34 3.54 14.10 -4.21
N GLN A 35 3.16 13.16 -3.34
CA GLN A 35 3.21 11.73 -3.65
C GLN A 35 2.34 11.38 -4.87
N ALA A 36 1.16 12.01 -5.01
CA ALA A 36 0.30 11.79 -6.17
C ALA A 36 0.96 12.28 -7.46
N GLN A 37 1.63 13.44 -7.44
CA GLN A 37 2.43 13.94 -8.57
C GLN A 37 3.50 12.93 -8.96
N GLU A 38 4.25 12.45 -7.97
CA GLU A 38 5.38 11.57 -8.19
C GLU A 38 4.96 10.15 -8.59
N LEU A 39 3.71 9.75 -8.31
CA LEU A 39 3.06 8.56 -8.87
C LEU A 39 2.51 8.80 -10.29
N GLY A 40 2.77 9.97 -10.87
CA GLY A 40 2.52 10.27 -12.26
C GLY A 40 1.09 10.69 -12.58
N ILE A 41 0.29 11.13 -11.59
CA ILE A 41 -1.10 11.54 -11.89
C ILE A 41 -1.12 12.68 -12.92
N ARG A 42 -0.23 13.66 -12.78
CA ARG A 42 0.01 14.80 -13.68
C ARG A 42 1.43 15.32 -13.50
N ASP A 43 1.94 15.99 -14.51
CA ASP A 43 3.36 16.39 -14.58
C ASP A 43 3.64 17.78 -13.97
N SER A 44 2.62 18.52 -13.56
CA SER A 44 2.77 19.84 -12.91
C SER A 44 1.93 19.99 -11.65
N VAL A 45 2.49 20.66 -10.64
CA VAL A 45 1.86 20.89 -9.33
C VAL A 45 0.43 21.46 -9.45
N PRO A 46 0.15 22.50 -10.25
CA PRO A 46 -1.21 23.02 -10.37
C PRO A 46 -2.19 21.99 -10.94
N ARG A 47 -1.77 21.22 -11.96
CA ARG A 47 -2.62 20.19 -12.58
C ARG A 47 -2.88 19.03 -11.63
N VAL A 48 -1.92 18.68 -10.78
CA VAL A 48 -2.11 17.68 -9.71
C VAL A 48 -3.20 18.13 -8.75
N HIS A 49 -3.16 19.38 -8.29
CA HIS A 49 -4.18 19.91 -7.38
C HIS A 49 -5.58 19.95 -8.01
N VAL A 50 -5.69 20.35 -9.29
CA VAL A 50 -6.95 20.30 -10.03
C VAL A 50 -7.46 18.85 -10.09
N GLN A 51 -6.60 17.92 -10.52
CA GLN A 51 -7.00 16.52 -10.65
C GLN A 51 -7.43 15.90 -9.31
N LEU A 52 -6.74 16.22 -8.21
CA LEU A 52 -7.12 15.74 -6.88
C LEU A 52 -8.46 16.34 -6.42
N LYS A 53 -8.73 17.63 -6.73
CA LYS A 53 -10.05 18.24 -6.48
C LYS A 53 -11.15 17.59 -7.30
N ASP A 54 -10.88 17.21 -8.55
CA ASP A 54 -11.84 16.50 -9.40
C ASP A 54 -12.15 15.11 -8.83
N LEU A 55 -11.12 14.35 -8.43
CA LEU A 55 -11.29 13.05 -7.78
C LEU A 55 -12.04 13.15 -6.44
N GLU A 56 -11.81 14.22 -5.68
CA GLU A 56 -12.53 14.55 -4.45
C GLU A 56 -14.01 14.87 -4.74
N SER A 57 -14.29 15.69 -5.75
CA SER A 57 -15.65 16.04 -6.18
C SER A 57 -16.42 14.84 -6.72
N CYS A 58 -15.74 13.94 -7.43
CA CYS A 58 -16.26 12.65 -7.85
C CYS A 58 -16.38 11.64 -6.68
N GLY A 59 -15.92 11.99 -5.48
CA GLY A 59 -16.03 11.18 -4.27
C GLY A 59 -15.21 9.89 -4.30
N PHE A 60 -14.11 9.84 -5.06
CA PHE A 60 -13.13 8.74 -5.03
C PHE A 60 -12.11 8.92 -3.91
N ILE A 61 -11.77 10.17 -3.60
CA ILE A 61 -10.95 10.52 -2.44
C ILE A 61 -11.69 11.54 -1.57
N LYS A 62 -11.20 11.74 -0.36
CA LYS A 62 -11.61 12.84 0.53
C LYS A 62 -10.36 13.46 1.14
N ARG A 63 -10.33 14.77 1.30
CA ARG A 63 -9.26 15.43 2.05
C ARG A 63 -9.44 15.23 3.54
N ILE A 64 -8.36 14.88 4.23
CA ILE A 64 -8.32 14.67 5.69
C ILE A 64 -7.38 15.62 6.42
N SER A 65 -6.48 16.29 5.70
CA SER A 65 -5.65 17.39 6.22
C SER A 65 -5.45 18.44 5.13
N SER A 66 -5.39 19.71 5.54
CA SER A 66 -5.19 20.85 4.64
C SER A 66 -3.72 21.18 4.42
N TYR A 67 -2.87 21.04 5.45
CA TYR A 67 -1.44 21.27 5.34
C TYR A 67 -0.64 20.24 6.16
N PRO A 68 0.20 19.42 5.52
CA PRO A 68 0.20 19.17 4.08
C PRO A 68 -1.15 18.57 3.64
N ALA A 69 -1.50 18.77 2.37
CA ALA A 69 -2.74 18.22 1.82
C ALA A 69 -2.64 16.68 1.76
N VAL A 70 -3.44 16.00 2.59
CA VAL A 70 -3.51 14.54 2.64
C VAL A 70 -4.91 14.09 2.22
N TYR A 71 -4.95 13.12 1.31
CA TYR A 71 -6.17 12.55 0.77
C TYR A 71 -6.30 11.08 1.16
N GLN A 72 -7.54 10.66 1.43
CA GLN A 72 -7.88 9.28 1.72
C GLN A 72 -8.82 8.71 0.64
N VAL A 73 -8.57 7.48 0.19
CA VAL A 73 -9.50 6.75 -0.69
C VAL A 73 -10.83 6.47 0.01
N THR A 74 -11.93 6.55 -0.74
CA THR A 74 -13.28 6.33 -0.19
C THR A 74 -13.82 4.93 -0.53
N LYS A 75 -15.03 4.64 -0.05
CA LYS A 75 -15.79 3.43 -0.44
C LYS A 75 -16.04 3.33 -1.96
N SER A 76 -16.02 4.45 -2.70
CA SER A 76 -16.14 4.43 -4.16
C SER A 76 -15.00 3.66 -4.81
N VAL A 77 -13.78 3.77 -4.27
CA VAL A 77 -12.60 3.07 -4.79
C VAL A 77 -12.63 1.59 -4.41
N ALA A 78 -13.07 1.26 -3.20
CA ALA A 78 -13.31 -0.14 -2.81
C ALA A 78 -14.31 -0.82 -3.76
N ARG A 79 -15.38 -0.10 -4.16
CA ARG A 79 -16.32 -0.57 -5.17
C ARG A 79 -15.69 -0.70 -6.56
N LEU A 80 -14.83 0.24 -6.96
CA LEU A 80 -14.09 0.17 -8.23
C LEU A 80 -13.20 -1.09 -8.30
N LEU A 81 -12.63 -1.50 -7.18
CA LEU A 81 -11.74 -2.67 -7.07
C LEU A 81 -12.47 -4.00 -6.81
N GLY A 82 -13.78 -3.97 -6.54
CA GLY A 82 -14.55 -5.16 -6.19
C GLY A 82 -14.17 -5.78 -4.83
N ALA A 83 -13.44 -5.07 -3.96
CA ALA A 83 -12.99 -5.59 -2.67
C ALA A 83 -13.07 -4.53 -1.56
N ASP A 84 -13.50 -4.93 -0.36
CA ASP A 84 -13.57 -4.04 0.79
C ASP A 84 -12.20 -3.93 1.48
N PHE A 85 -11.50 -2.82 1.22
CA PHE A 85 -10.21 -2.55 1.84
C PHE A 85 -10.37 -1.77 3.14
N SER A 86 -9.63 -2.17 4.17
CA SER A 86 -9.49 -1.37 5.41
C SER A 86 -8.94 0.04 5.15
N ALA A 87 -8.27 0.25 4.02
CA ALA A 87 -7.75 1.53 3.52
C ALA A 87 -8.77 2.69 3.56
N ARG A 88 -10.08 2.42 3.38
CA ARG A 88 -11.13 3.46 3.43
C ARG A 88 -11.55 3.89 4.84
N ARG A 89 -11.15 3.16 5.88
CA ARG A 89 -11.58 3.41 7.26
C ARG A 89 -10.78 4.57 7.85
N GLN A 90 -11.41 5.36 8.72
CA GLN A 90 -10.68 6.39 9.45
C GLN A 90 -9.67 5.71 10.38
N HIS A 91 -8.45 6.20 10.39
CA HIS A 91 -7.38 5.67 11.23
C HIS A 91 -6.84 6.74 12.17
N ALA A 92 -6.20 6.30 13.25
CA ALA A 92 -5.44 7.17 14.13
C ALA A 92 -4.26 7.81 13.39
N ILE A 93 -3.80 8.95 13.91
CA ILE A 93 -2.79 9.78 13.23
C ILE A 93 -1.49 9.03 12.96
N GLN A 94 -1.04 8.19 13.90
CA GLN A 94 0.16 7.37 13.74
C GLN A 94 0.01 6.37 12.58
N THR A 95 -1.16 5.76 12.43
CA THR A 95 -1.45 4.86 11.31
C THR A 95 -1.47 5.62 9.99
N ILE A 96 -2.01 6.84 9.95
CA ILE A 96 -1.98 7.68 8.74
C ILE A 96 -0.54 7.96 8.34
N ARG A 97 0.33 8.37 9.28
CA ARG A 97 1.77 8.58 9.02
C ARG A 97 2.43 7.31 8.46
N THR A 98 2.17 6.14 9.04
CA THR A 98 2.68 4.85 8.54
C THR A 98 2.21 4.55 7.11
N ARG A 99 0.95 4.86 6.77
CA ARG A 99 0.42 4.65 5.40
C ARG A 99 1.00 5.63 4.40
N ILE A 100 1.21 6.89 4.77
CA ILE A 100 1.93 7.84 3.92
C ILE A 100 3.36 7.35 3.68
N LEU A 101 4.02 6.82 4.73
CA LEU A 101 5.37 6.28 4.61
C LEU A 101 5.45 5.06 3.68
N THR A 102 4.40 4.25 3.67
CA THR A 102 4.28 3.13 2.74
C THR A 102 4.33 3.58 1.28
N VAL A 103 3.75 4.74 0.97
CA VAL A 103 3.81 5.28 -0.40
C VAL A 103 5.24 5.69 -0.77
N ASN A 104 6.00 6.25 0.18
CA ASN A 104 7.42 6.56 -0.05
C ASN A 104 8.24 5.29 -0.30
N PHE A 105 8.04 4.25 0.51
CA PHE A 105 8.68 2.95 0.29
C PHE A 105 8.39 2.41 -1.11
N TYR A 106 7.12 2.40 -1.52
CA TYR A 106 6.73 1.93 -2.86
C TYR A 106 7.46 2.71 -3.96
N ARG A 107 7.51 4.04 -3.85
CA ARG A 107 8.20 4.89 -4.83
C ARG A 107 9.69 4.62 -4.92
N GLU A 108 10.36 4.44 -3.79
CA GLU A 108 11.77 4.10 -3.78
C GLU A 108 12.01 2.72 -4.41
N ALA A 109 11.19 1.75 -4.02
CA ALA A 109 11.27 0.38 -4.50
C ALA A 109 10.90 0.21 -5.98
N LEU A 110 10.17 1.16 -6.60
CA LEU A 110 9.94 1.16 -8.06
C LEU A 110 11.23 1.24 -8.88
N ARG A 111 12.33 1.74 -8.29
CA ARG A 111 13.65 1.79 -8.93
C ARG A 111 14.43 0.48 -8.80
N TRP A 112 13.95 -0.44 -7.98
CA TRP A 112 14.61 -1.72 -7.75
C TRP A 112 14.20 -2.73 -8.83
N PRO A 113 15.02 -3.76 -9.09
CA PRO A 113 14.67 -4.83 -10.03
C PRO A 113 13.69 -5.85 -9.41
N VAL A 114 12.52 -5.36 -8.98
CA VAL A 114 11.47 -6.13 -8.30
C VAL A 114 10.08 -5.79 -8.83
N GLU A 115 9.15 -6.73 -8.71
CA GLU A 115 7.72 -6.52 -9.00
C GLU A 115 6.90 -6.60 -7.71
N PHE A 116 6.01 -5.64 -7.48
CA PHE A 116 5.08 -5.67 -6.35
C PHE A 116 3.94 -6.66 -6.59
N VAL A 117 3.77 -7.60 -5.66
CA VAL A 117 2.65 -8.55 -5.66
C VAL A 117 1.60 -8.06 -4.65
N PHE A 118 0.56 -7.38 -5.12
CA PHE A 118 -0.45 -6.76 -4.25
C PHE A 118 -1.57 -7.71 -3.80
N ASN A 119 -2.15 -8.45 -4.75
CA ASN A 119 -3.28 -9.32 -4.50
C ASN A 119 -2.89 -10.46 -3.53
N HIS A 120 -3.73 -10.69 -2.52
CA HIS A 120 -3.44 -11.65 -1.46
C HIS A 120 -3.27 -13.09 -1.97
N GLU A 121 -4.14 -13.55 -2.87
CA GLU A 121 -4.06 -14.90 -3.45
C GLU A 121 -2.79 -15.04 -4.28
N ARG A 122 -2.46 -14.02 -5.10
CA ARG A 122 -1.18 -14.01 -5.85
C ARG A 122 0.02 -14.06 -4.91
N LYS A 123 -0.01 -13.36 -3.77
CA LYS A 123 1.06 -13.47 -2.75
C LYS A 123 1.18 -14.92 -2.26
N LEU A 124 0.08 -15.55 -1.88
CA LEU A 124 0.08 -16.95 -1.42
C LEU A 124 0.63 -17.89 -2.50
N SER A 125 0.17 -17.73 -3.75
CA SER A 125 0.66 -18.52 -4.89
C SER A 125 2.16 -18.36 -5.09
N LYS A 126 2.72 -17.14 -4.98
CA LYS A 126 4.16 -16.92 -5.11
C LYS A 126 4.98 -17.63 -4.04
N PHE A 127 4.48 -17.70 -2.80
CA PHE A 127 5.14 -18.49 -1.77
C PHE A 127 5.04 -20.00 -2.07
N GLY A 128 3.89 -20.47 -2.56
CA GLY A 128 3.68 -21.86 -2.96
C GLY A 128 4.57 -22.28 -4.13
N GLU A 129 4.74 -21.42 -5.14
CA GLU A 129 5.65 -21.62 -6.29
C GLU A 129 7.11 -21.84 -5.85
N LEU A 130 7.50 -21.31 -4.68
CA LEU A 130 8.82 -21.50 -4.09
C LEU A 130 8.92 -22.70 -3.14
N GLY A 131 7.84 -23.47 -2.98
CA GLY A 131 7.78 -24.65 -2.10
C GLY A 131 7.41 -24.34 -0.64
N CYS A 132 6.89 -23.14 -0.35
CA CYS A 132 6.41 -22.82 1.00
C CYS A 132 4.94 -23.20 1.16
N GLU A 133 4.67 -24.22 1.98
CA GLU A 133 3.32 -24.65 2.30
C GLU A 133 2.52 -23.57 3.03
N SER A 134 1.22 -23.52 2.78
CA SER A 134 0.31 -22.52 3.33
C SER A 134 0.30 -22.50 4.87
N GLY A 135 0.45 -23.66 5.53
CA GLY A 135 0.52 -23.78 6.99
C GLY A 135 1.77 -23.17 7.62
N LEU A 136 2.80 -22.90 6.82
CA LEU A 136 4.05 -22.28 7.27
C LEU A 136 4.04 -20.75 7.16
N LEU A 137 3.11 -20.21 6.37
CA LEU A 137 2.92 -18.77 6.21
C LEU A 137 2.40 -18.12 7.50
N PRO A 138 2.59 -16.80 7.68
CA PRO A 138 1.90 -16.03 8.71
C PRO A 138 0.39 -16.34 8.76
N GLN A 139 -0.13 -16.64 9.94
CA GLN A 139 -1.53 -16.99 10.13
C GLN A 139 -2.31 -15.88 10.86
N ARG A 140 -3.59 -15.71 10.50
CA ARG A 140 -4.56 -14.90 11.24
C ARG A 140 -5.88 -15.66 11.31
N GLY A 141 -6.33 -15.99 12.52
CA GLY A 141 -7.54 -16.81 12.70
C GLY A 141 -7.41 -18.21 12.08
N GLY A 142 -6.22 -18.81 12.14
CA GLY A 142 -5.94 -20.14 11.59
C GLY A 142 -5.83 -20.21 10.06
N LYS A 143 -5.83 -19.07 9.36
CA LYS A 143 -5.70 -19.01 7.90
C LYS A 143 -4.46 -18.20 7.48
N PRO A 144 -3.79 -18.56 6.36
CA PRO A 144 -2.68 -17.78 5.83
C PRO A 144 -3.10 -16.33 5.58
N TYR A 145 -2.27 -15.37 6.00
CA TYR A 145 -2.62 -13.96 5.98
C TYR A 145 -1.43 -13.08 5.59
N LEU A 146 -1.47 -12.55 4.37
CA LEU A 146 -0.45 -11.66 3.78
C LEU A 146 -1.06 -10.36 3.23
N TRP A 147 -2.31 -10.04 3.59
CA TRP A 147 -3.02 -8.86 3.07
C TRP A 147 -2.28 -7.55 3.35
N GLN A 148 -1.61 -7.46 4.49
CA GLN A 148 -0.96 -6.23 4.95
C GLN A 148 0.52 -6.14 4.57
N ASP A 149 1.05 -7.16 3.89
CA ASP A 149 2.48 -7.30 3.67
C ASP A 149 2.89 -6.88 2.28
N PHE A 150 4.04 -6.22 2.15
CA PHE A 150 4.62 -5.90 0.86
C PHE A 150 5.46 -7.07 0.39
N VAL A 151 4.92 -7.82 -0.56
CA VAL A 151 5.64 -8.93 -1.20
C VAL A 151 6.18 -8.45 -2.53
N LEU A 152 7.47 -8.63 -2.72
CA LEU A 152 8.24 -8.22 -3.89
C LEU A 152 8.79 -9.48 -4.58
N GLN A 153 8.47 -9.68 -5.84
CA GLN A 153 9.12 -10.70 -6.64
C GLN A 153 10.43 -10.16 -7.20
N ARG A 154 11.54 -10.83 -6.90
CA ARG A 154 12.87 -10.46 -7.37
C ARG A 154 13.11 -11.08 -8.74
N ARG A 155 13.91 -10.42 -9.59
CA ARG A 155 14.35 -10.98 -10.89
C ARG A 155 15.00 -12.36 -10.79
N SER A 156 15.65 -12.66 -9.67
CA SER A 156 16.26 -13.97 -9.41
C SER A 156 15.24 -15.09 -9.13
N GLY A 157 13.94 -14.82 -9.24
CA GLY A 157 12.86 -15.77 -8.95
C GLY A 157 12.45 -15.86 -7.48
N GLY A 158 13.28 -15.36 -6.55
CA GLY A 158 12.97 -15.32 -5.11
C GLY A 158 11.99 -14.20 -4.73
N LEU A 159 11.59 -14.19 -3.46
CA LEU A 159 10.74 -13.16 -2.87
C LEU A 159 11.51 -12.30 -1.87
N ALA A 160 11.09 -11.06 -1.75
CA ALA A 160 11.35 -10.24 -0.57
C ALA A 160 10.02 -9.85 0.08
N VAL A 161 9.97 -9.85 1.40
CA VAL A 161 8.88 -9.23 2.16
C VAL A 161 9.43 -7.99 2.84
N ALA A 162 8.78 -6.85 2.64
CA ALA A 162 9.15 -5.62 3.29
C ALA A 162 8.16 -5.26 4.40
N MET A 163 8.71 -4.80 5.52
CA MET A 163 7.98 -4.03 6.52
C MET A 163 8.32 -2.54 6.37
N VAL A 164 7.35 -1.69 6.64
CA VAL A 164 7.51 -0.24 6.75
C VAL A 164 7.33 0.12 8.20
N ASP A 165 8.21 0.96 8.73
CA ASP A 165 8.16 1.38 10.12
C ASP A 165 6.80 1.93 10.53
N HIS A 166 6.29 1.40 11.63
CA HIS A 166 5.07 1.88 12.25
C HIS A 166 5.40 2.96 13.28
N PHE A 167 4.87 4.17 13.06
CA PHE A 167 5.01 5.26 14.01
C PHE A 167 4.44 4.89 15.38
N GLY A 168 5.17 5.25 16.44
CA GLY A 168 4.79 5.03 17.83
C GLY A 168 5.12 3.63 18.38
N TRP A 169 5.79 2.77 17.61
CA TRP A 169 6.22 1.43 18.06
C TRP A 169 7.75 1.36 18.09
N SER A 170 8.34 0.63 19.04
CA SER A 170 9.81 0.49 19.06
C SER A 170 10.28 -0.34 17.88
N ALA A 171 11.29 0.15 17.15
CA ALA A 171 11.87 -0.52 15.98
C ALA A 171 12.28 -1.96 16.31
N HIS A 172 12.97 -2.17 17.44
CA HIS A 172 13.34 -3.51 17.89
C HIS A 172 12.16 -4.47 18.04
N ARG A 173 11.04 -4.01 18.61
CA ARG A 173 9.83 -4.84 18.78
C ARG A 173 9.16 -5.12 17.44
N GLN A 174 9.19 -4.17 16.51
CA GLN A 174 8.64 -4.34 15.16
C GLN A 174 9.45 -5.38 14.39
N LEU A 175 10.77 -5.22 14.35
CA LEU A 175 11.68 -6.17 13.71
C LEU A 175 11.56 -7.57 14.31
N TYR A 176 11.59 -7.70 15.65
CA TYR A 176 11.41 -9.00 16.31
C TYR A 176 10.09 -9.68 15.91
N ARG A 177 8.98 -8.92 15.91
CA ARG A 177 7.67 -9.45 15.49
C ARG A 177 7.67 -9.86 14.02
N PHE A 178 8.29 -9.08 13.16
CA PHE A 178 8.38 -9.36 11.73
C PHE A 178 9.18 -10.64 11.46
N LEU A 179 10.38 -10.75 12.04
CA LEU A 179 11.21 -11.96 11.97
C LEU A 179 10.48 -13.18 12.51
N LYS A 180 9.88 -13.08 13.71
CA LYS A 180 9.13 -14.18 14.32
C LYS A 180 7.98 -14.65 13.44
N ARG A 181 7.29 -13.72 12.76
CA ARG A 181 6.13 -14.05 11.91
C ARG A 181 6.52 -14.83 10.66
N PHE A 182 7.71 -14.58 10.11
CA PHE A 182 8.22 -15.25 8.91
C PHE A 182 9.30 -16.30 9.19
N ALA A 183 9.63 -16.59 10.45
CA ALA A 183 10.71 -17.51 10.82
C ALA A 183 10.58 -18.89 10.17
N ARG A 184 9.35 -19.44 10.12
CA ARG A 184 9.08 -20.73 9.46
C ARG A 184 9.35 -20.67 7.96
N CYS A 185 8.91 -19.61 7.29
CA CYS A 185 9.16 -19.40 5.87
C CYS A 185 10.66 -19.26 5.58
N LEU A 186 11.39 -18.54 6.42
CA LEU A 186 12.84 -18.36 6.28
C LEU A 186 13.60 -19.69 6.37
N GLY A 187 13.20 -20.58 7.27
CA GLY A 187 13.83 -21.90 7.40
C GLY A 187 13.70 -22.77 6.15
N ILE A 188 12.55 -22.68 5.46
CA ILE A 188 12.28 -23.46 4.23
C ILE A 188 12.83 -22.78 2.98
N LEU A 189 12.57 -21.48 2.82
CA LEU A 189 12.89 -20.75 1.60
C LEU A 189 14.33 -20.23 1.56
N GLN A 190 14.99 -20.10 2.71
CA GLN A 190 16.40 -19.73 2.84
C GLN A 190 16.79 -18.53 1.95
N ASP A 191 17.64 -18.75 0.95
CA ASP A 191 18.13 -17.73 0.02
C ASP A 191 17.06 -17.17 -0.93
N LYS A 192 15.97 -17.91 -1.13
CA LYS A 192 14.80 -17.52 -1.93
C LYS A 192 13.88 -16.55 -1.22
N LEU A 193 14.03 -16.32 0.09
CA LEU A 193 13.28 -15.32 0.86
C LEU A 193 14.21 -14.29 1.50
N ARG A 194 13.93 -13.01 1.28
CA ARG A 194 14.56 -11.89 1.99
C ARG A 194 13.52 -11.15 2.81
N LEU A 195 13.89 -10.70 4.01
CA LEU A 195 13.10 -9.78 4.80
C LEU A 195 13.78 -8.42 4.76
N LEU A 196 13.00 -7.38 4.48
CA LEU A 196 13.48 -6.01 4.34
C LEU A 196 12.75 -5.12 5.34
N GLU A 197 13.47 -4.19 5.94
CA GLU A 197 12.91 -3.16 6.80
C GLU A 197 13.13 -1.80 6.13
N PHE A 198 12.05 -1.05 5.96
CA PHE A 198 12.10 0.31 5.46
C PHE A 198 11.94 1.28 6.63
N VAL A 199 13.07 1.83 7.07
CA VAL A 199 13.18 2.87 8.08
C VAL A 199 13.28 4.20 7.37
N ASN A 200 12.41 5.14 7.71
CA ASN A 200 12.57 6.51 7.22
C ASN A 200 13.29 7.35 8.28
N LEU A 201 14.54 7.70 7.98
CA LEU A 201 15.38 8.53 8.84
C LEU A 201 15.00 10.02 8.77
N ILE A 202 14.09 10.43 7.88
CA ILE A 202 13.75 11.84 7.63
C ILE A 202 12.23 11.98 7.46
N TRP A 203 11.51 12.12 8.58
CA TRP A 203 10.19 12.75 8.60
C TRP A 203 10.18 13.80 9.72
N PRO A 204 9.88 15.08 9.44
CA PRO A 204 9.64 16.06 10.49
C PRO A 204 8.45 15.58 11.33
N THR A 205 8.65 15.50 12.64
CA THR A 205 7.63 15.12 13.63
C THR A 205 6.41 16.06 13.65
N SER A 206 6.50 17.20 12.96
CA SER A 206 5.55 18.31 12.93
C SER A 206 4.45 18.21 11.85
N ILE A 207 4.30 17.08 11.17
CA ILE A 207 3.26 16.90 10.16
C ILE A 207 2.18 15.91 10.63
N LEU A 208 0.96 16.45 10.75
CA LEU A 208 -0.28 15.94 11.35
C LEU A 208 -0.43 16.25 12.83
#